data_AF-A0A090QSM6-F1
#
_entry.id   AF-A0A090QSM6-F1
#
_cell.length_a   1.000
_cell.length_b   1.000
_cell.length_c   1.000
_cell.angle_alpha   90.00
_cell.angle_beta   90.00
_cell.angle_gamma   90.00
#
_symmetry.space_group_name_H-M   'P 1'
#
loop_
_entity.id
_entity.type
_entity.pdbx_description
1 polymer ?
#
loop_
_entity_poly.entity_id
_entity_poly.type
_entity_poly.pdbx_seq_one_letter_code
_entity_poly.pdbx_strand_id
1 'polypeptide(L)'
;MDTMKTTLKVWENSNHKSKFELAEESGLWRVYLDRSTLQTRTLDKYLHIETLPKTPRWRTVLSTIDFVLERSHSHPEGRRELAQMKEQLQQLIHQ
;
A
#
# COMPACT_ATOMS: atom_id res chain seq x y z
N MET A 1 2.47 10.45 -2.23
CA MET A 1 3.41 9.32 -2.43
C MET A 1 3.76 8.65 -1.13
N ASP A 2 3.95 9.44 -0.08
CA ASP A 2 4.28 9.01 1.26
C ASP A 2 3.28 7.99 1.81
N THR A 3 1.99 8.13 1.48
CA THR A 3 0.93 7.20 1.90
C THR A 3 1.22 5.73 1.57
N MET A 4 1.60 5.39 0.34
CA MET A 4 1.82 3.99 -0.06
C MET A 4 3.10 3.41 0.56
N LYS A 5 4.14 4.23 0.74
CA LYS A 5 5.36 3.83 1.45
C LYS A 5 5.07 3.58 2.94
N THR A 6 4.33 4.48 3.57
CA THR A 6 3.91 4.33 4.98
C THR A 6 3.02 3.10 5.13
N THR A 7 2.09 2.85 4.20
CA THR A 7 1.26 1.64 4.17
C THR A 7 2.12 0.38 4.20
N LEU A 8 3.13 0.31 3.32
CA LEU A 8 4.02 -0.85 3.26
C LEU A 8 4.86 -0.98 4.54
N LYS A 9 5.41 0.11 5.06
CA LYS A 9 6.17 0.11 6.30
C LYS A 9 5.35 -0.40 7.49
N VAL A 10 4.08 0.02 7.60
CA VAL A 10 3.16 -0.43 8.65
C VAL A 10 2.86 -1.92 8.51
N TRP A 11 2.68 -2.41 7.27
CA TRP A 11 2.49 -3.83 6.99
C TRP A 11 3.70 -4.67 7.41
N GLU A 12 4.89 -4.30 6.94
CA GLU A 12 6.16 -4.98 7.22
C GLU A 12 6.46 -5.01 8.72
N ASN A 13 6.25 -3.90 9.42
CA ASN A 13 6.48 -3.82 10.86
C ASN A 13 5.48 -4.62 11.69
N SER A 14 4.22 -4.69 11.26
CA SER A 14 3.16 -5.32 12.06
C SER A 14 3.08 -6.82 11.85
N ASN A 15 3.29 -7.26 10.60
CA ASN A 15 3.06 -8.65 10.18
C ASN A 15 4.37 -9.40 9.93
N HIS A 16 5.53 -8.71 9.87
CA HIS A 16 6.80 -9.27 9.42
C HIS A 16 6.74 -9.89 8.03
N LYS A 17 5.85 -9.37 7.19
CA LYS A 17 5.57 -9.85 5.85
C LYS A 17 6.04 -8.87 4.80
N SER A 18 6.48 -9.40 3.66
CA SER A 18 6.98 -8.58 2.56
C SER A 18 5.84 -7.89 1.78
N LYS A 19 6.20 -6.94 0.92
CA LYS A 19 5.27 -6.36 -0.06
C LYS A 19 4.64 -7.39 -1.01
N PHE A 20 5.31 -8.53 -1.24
CA PHE A 20 4.78 -9.60 -2.09
C PHE A 20 3.60 -10.27 -1.40
N GLU A 21 3.75 -10.60 -0.12
CA GLU A 21 2.66 -11.15 0.69
C GLU A 21 1.51 -10.16 0.83
N LEU A 22 1.79 -8.86 0.98
CA LEU A 22 0.74 -7.83 0.93
C LEU A 22 -0.05 -7.90 -0.39
N ALA A 23 0.65 -8.01 -1.52
CA ALA A 23 0.04 -8.09 -2.84
C ALA A 23 -0.79 -9.37 -3.02
N GLU A 24 -0.26 -10.53 -2.60
CA GLU A 24 -0.94 -11.82 -2.69
C GLU A 24 -2.14 -11.92 -1.75
N GLU A 25 -1.98 -11.54 -0.48
CA GLU A 25 -3.06 -11.66 0.52
C GLU A 25 -4.17 -10.64 0.34
N SER A 26 -3.84 -9.43 -0.10
CA SER A 26 -4.88 -8.44 -0.41
C SER A 26 -5.60 -8.72 -1.72
N GLY A 27 -4.95 -9.43 -2.66
CA GLY A 27 -5.46 -9.61 -4.02
C GLY A 27 -5.60 -8.30 -4.82
N LEU A 28 -5.14 -7.17 -4.28
CA LEU A 28 -5.28 -5.84 -4.89
C LEU A 28 -4.19 -5.56 -5.93
N TRP A 29 -3.05 -6.22 -5.77
CA TRP A 29 -1.87 -6.05 -6.61
C TRP A 29 -1.45 -7.39 -7.18
N ARG A 30 -1.16 -7.44 -8.48
CA ARG A 30 -0.73 -8.68 -9.12
C ARG A 30 0.75 -8.93 -8.86
N VAL A 31 1.06 -10.12 -8.36
CA VAL A 31 2.42 -10.66 -8.28
C VAL A 31 2.72 -11.47 -9.53
N TYR A 32 3.90 -11.27 -10.10
CA TYR A 32 4.41 -11.98 -11.26
C TYR A 32 5.70 -12.70 -10.89
N LEU A 33 5.95 -13.86 -11.49
CA LEU A 33 7.25 -14.51 -11.45
C LEU A 33 8.03 -14.14 -12.71
N ASP A 34 9.09 -13.35 -12.57
CA ASP A 34 9.97 -12.95 -13.67
C ASP A 34 11.39 -13.46 -13.39
N ARG A 35 11.96 -14.26 -14.30
CA ARG A 35 13.31 -14.84 -14.15
C ARG A 35 13.56 -15.44 -12.75
N SER A 36 12.59 -16.19 -12.24
CA SER A 36 12.60 -16.81 -10.90
C SER A 36 12.56 -15.84 -9.71
N THR A 37 12.19 -14.58 -9.91
CA THR A 37 12.01 -13.58 -8.85
C THR A 37 10.58 -13.04 -8.84
N LEU A 38 9.99 -12.88 -7.65
CA LEU A 38 8.67 -12.27 -7.51
C LEU A 38 8.74 -10.77 -7.81
N GLN A 39 7.73 -10.26 -8.52
CA GLN A 39 7.65 -8.89 -8.99
C GLN A 39 6.24 -8.32 -8.76
N THR A 40 6.17 -7.10 -8.24
CA THR A 40 4.92 -6.38 -7.96
C THR A 40 4.82 -5.11 -8.82
N ARG A 41 5.01 -5.25 -10.15
CA ARG A 41 5.26 -4.16 -11.09
C ARG A 41 4.32 -2.96 -10.96
N THR A 42 3.04 -3.19 -10.67
CA THR A 42 2.07 -2.09 -10.51
C THR A 42 2.19 -1.43 -9.15
N LEU A 43 2.34 -2.19 -8.06
CA LEU A 43 2.54 -1.65 -6.72
C LEU A 43 3.83 -0.81 -6.65
N ASP A 44 4.91 -1.32 -7.25
CA ASP A 44 6.21 -0.64 -7.28
C ASP A 44 6.11 0.77 -7.89
N LYS A 45 5.22 0.99 -8.87
CA LYS A 45 4.97 2.32 -9.43
C LYS A 45 4.40 3.32 -8.42
N TYR A 46 3.63 2.84 -7.46
CA TYR A 46 3.06 3.69 -6.41
C TYR A 46 4.05 3.95 -5.26
N LEU A 47 5.19 3.28 -5.25
CA LEU A 47 6.26 3.49 -4.27
C LEU A 47 7.26 4.56 -4.70
N HIS A 48 7.30 5.00 -5.97
CA HIS A 48 8.29 5.99 -6.45
C HIS A 48 7.65 7.13 -7.23
N ILE A 49 7.92 8.39 -6.83
CA ILE A 49 7.26 9.60 -7.40
C ILE A 49 7.38 9.67 -8.91
N GLU A 50 8.53 9.26 -9.44
CA GLU A 50 8.86 9.28 -10.86
C GLU A 50 8.07 8.26 -11.70
N THR A 51 7.57 7.19 -11.07
CA THR A 51 6.89 6.09 -11.76
C THR A 51 5.39 6.06 -11.49
N LEU A 52 4.87 6.99 -10.68
CA LEU A 52 3.46 7.10 -10.39
C LEU A 52 2.65 7.30 -11.68
N PRO A 53 1.59 6.52 -11.90
CA PRO A 53 0.72 6.73 -13.05
C PRO A 53 0.09 8.14 -13.03
N LYS A 54 0.01 8.79 -14.20
CA LYS A 54 -0.69 10.08 -14.37
C LYS A 54 -2.16 10.04 -13.93
N THR A 55 -2.78 8.87 -14.02
CA THR A 55 -4.14 8.60 -13.56
C THR A 55 -4.11 7.51 -12.47
N PRO A 56 -3.83 7.89 -11.20
CA PRO A 56 -3.71 6.92 -10.12
C PRO A 56 -5.06 6.26 -9.83
N ARG A 57 -5.04 4.94 -9.64
CA ARG A 57 -6.20 4.15 -9.21
C ARG A 57 -6.37 4.27 -7.70
N TRP A 58 -6.89 5.42 -7.30
CA TRP A 58 -7.05 5.77 -5.89
C TRP A 58 -7.93 4.79 -5.10
N ARG A 59 -8.92 4.14 -5.74
CA ARG A 59 -9.71 3.07 -5.11
C ARG A 59 -8.84 1.92 -4.62
N THR A 60 -7.92 1.42 -5.45
CA THR A 60 -6.99 0.35 -5.08
C THR A 60 -6.05 0.78 -3.96
N VAL A 61 -5.57 2.03 -3.99
CA VAL A 61 -4.74 2.61 -2.92
C VAL A 61 -5.50 2.63 -1.59
N LEU A 62 -6.72 3.18 -1.56
CA LEU A 62 -7.55 3.22 -0.36
C LEU A 62 -7.87 1.82 0.17
N SER A 63 -8.24 0.88 -0.70
CA SER A 63 -8.48 -0.51 -0.29
C SER A 63 -7.23 -1.18 0.29
N THR A 64 -6.03 -0.82 -0.21
CA THR A 64 -4.78 -1.36 0.33
C THR A 64 -4.52 -0.81 1.74
N ILE A 65 -4.77 0.49 1.93
CA ILE A 65 -4.63 1.13 3.24
C ILE A 65 -5.59 0.47 4.24
N ASP A 66 -6.85 0.28 3.86
CA ASP A 66 -7.85 -0.37 4.72
C ASP A 66 -7.46 -1.79 5.09
N PHE A 67 -7.01 -2.57 4.11
CA PHE A 67 -6.53 -3.93 4.33
C PHE A 67 -5.40 -3.99 5.35
N VAL A 68 -4.42 -3.07 5.26
CA VAL A 68 -3.30 -2.98 6.20
C VAL A 68 -3.78 -2.51 7.58
N LEU A 69 -4.61 -1.47 7.66
CA LEU A 69 -5.17 -1.00 8.92
C LEU A 69 -5.93 -2.10 9.66
N GLU A 70 -6.66 -2.95 8.95
CA GLU A 70 -7.40 -4.08 9.51
C GLU A 70 -6.46 -5.16 10.08
N ARG A 71 -5.29 -5.39 9.50
CA ARG A 71 -4.37 -6.48 9.88
C ARG A 71 -3.20 -6.03 10.77
N SER A 72 -2.92 -4.74 10.84
CA SER A 72 -1.80 -4.16 11.60
C SER A 72 -2.19 -3.76 13.02
N HIS A 73 -2.59 -4.73 13.86
CA HIS A 73 -2.97 -4.47 15.26
C HIS A 73 -1.77 -4.27 16.20
N SER A 74 -0.61 -4.84 15.87
CA SER A 74 0.62 -4.82 16.68
C SER A 74 1.41 -3.50 16.60
N HIS A 75 1.01 -2.57 15.73
CA HIS A 75 1.73 -1.30 15.51
C HIS A 75 0.80 -0.07 15.53
N PRO A 76 0.34 0.35 16.74
CA PRO A 76 -0.70 1.36 16.89
C PRO A 76 -0.30 2.78 16.42
N GLU A 77 0.99 3.15 16.55
CA GLU A 77 1.46 4.48 16.11
C GLU A 77 1.39 4.63 14.60
N GLY A 78 2.01 3.72 13.85
CA GLY A 78 1.94 3.75 12.39
C GLY A 78 0.53 3.54 11.85
N ARG A 79 -0.34 2.80 12.55
CA ARG A 79 -1.77 2.70 12.20
C ARG A 79 -2.48 4.06 12.29
N ARG A 80 -2.20 4.87 13.31
CA ARG A 80 -2.79 6.22 13.45
C ARG A 80 -2.31 7.15 12.34
N GLU A 81 -1.01 7.16 12.07
CA GLU A 81 -0.42 7.95 10.98
C GLU A 81 -1.06 7.57 9.63
N LEU A 82 -1.15 6.26 9.36
CA LEU A 82 -1.72 5.75 8.13
C LEU A 82 -3.22 6.10 7.99
N ALA A 83 -3.98 6.06 9.08
CA ALA A 83 -5.39 6.47 9.09
C ALA A 83 -5.57 7.97 8.79
N GLN A 84 -4.71 8.83 9.31
CA GLN A 84 -4.73 10.27 8.99
C GLN A 84 -4.41 10.52 7.51
N MET A 85 -3.38 9.85 6.98
CA MET A 85 -3.04 9.95 5.56
C MET A 85 -4.17 9.46 4.65
N LYS A 86 -4.90 8.41 5.07
CA LYS A 86 -6.08 7.92 4.35
C LYS A 86 -7.15 9.00 4.26
N GLU A 87 -7.47 9.64 5.38
CA GLU A 87 -8.50 10.69 5.44
C GLU A 87 -8.14 11.89 4.54
N GLN A 88 -6.88 12.34 4.59
CA GLN A 88 -6.38 13.40 3.71
C GLN A 88 -6.49 13.01 2.22
N LEU A 89 -6.12 11.78 1.88
CA LEU A 89 -6.25 11.28 0.51
C LEU A 89 -7.72 11.24 0.07
N GLN A 90 -8.63 10.81 0.94
CA GLN A 90 -10.06 10.79 0.64
C GLN A 90 -10.59 12.21 0.38
N GLN A 91 -10.20 13.20 1.19
CA GLN A 91 -10.61 14.59 0.97
C GLN A 91 -10.13 15.11 -0.40
N LEU A 92 -8.88 14.86 -0.77
CA LEU A 92 -8.31 15.30 -2.05
C LEU A 92 -8.98 14.67 -3.28
N ILE A 93 -9.53 13.45 -3.15
CA ILE A 93 -10.23 12.77 -4.25
C ILE A 93 -11.64 13.32 -4.47
N HIS A 94 -12.27 13.84 -3.42
CA HIS A 94 -13.65 14.37 -3.47
C HIS A 94 -13.71 15.89 -3.72
N GLN A 95 -12.56 16.56 -3.88
CA GLN A 95 -12.44 17.97 -4.30
C GLN A 95 -12.26 18.08 -5.81
#